data_AF-A0A2N5XA61-F1
#
_entry.id   AF-A0A2N5XA61-F1
#
_cell.length_a   1.000
_cell.length_b   1.000
_cell.length_c   1.000
_cell.angle_alpha   90.00
_cell.angle_beta   90.00
_cell.angle_gamma   90.00
#
_symmetry.space_group_name_H-M   'P 1'
#
loop_
_entity.id
_entity.type
_entity.pdbx_description
1 polymer ?
#
loop_
_entity_poly.entity_id
_entity_poly.type
_entity_poly.pdbx_seq_one_letter_code
_entity_poly.pdbx_strand_id
1 'polypeptide(L)'
;MSAADGGAAGFPRGAEQAAELHLGDRLAAFVDGELGHDSRERVLAHLATCPQCRREADEQRRVKNVLAAAVGPGPSEGLLARLQGLPAGDVSPLDGPARPGG
;
A
#
# COMPACT_ATOMS: atom_id res chain seq x y z
N MET A 1 32.73 14.26 -36.06
CA MET A 1 33.06 13.11 -35.18
C MET A 1 31.77 12.44 -34.73
N SER A 2 31.83 11.15 -34.39
CA SER A 2 30.63 10.29 -34.23
C SER A 2 29.93 10.42 -32.87
N ALA A 3 28.74 9.84 -32.78
CA ALA A 3 27.79 9.93 -31.68
C ALA A 3 28.08 8.97 -30.50
N ALA A 4 27.33 9.17 -29.40
CA ALA A 4 26.86 8.08 -28.54
C ALA A 4 25.51 8.48 -27.91
N ASP A 5 24.42 8.22 -28.63
CA ASP A 5 23.08 8.19 -28.07
C ASP A 5 22.88 6.83 -27.37
N GLY A 6 22.49 6.84 -26.09
CA GLY A 6 22.50 5.67 -25.21
C GLY A 6 21.25 4.80 -25.36
N GLY A 7 21.06 4.16 -26.51
CA GLY A 7 19.88 3.34 -26.79
C GLY A 7 19.84 2.01 -26.01
N ALA A 8 18.66 1.67 -25.48
CA ALA A 8 18.33 0.32 -25.01
C ALA A 8 16.85 -0.04 -25.27
N ALA A 9 16.58 -0.56 -26.46
CA ALA A 9 15.44 -1.43 -26.76
C ALA A 9 16.02 -2.74 -27.33
N GLY A 10 15.52 -3.94 -27.03
CA GLY A 10 14.44 -4.38 -26.15
C GLY A 10 14.19 -5.88 -26.41
N PHE A 11 13.44 -6.59 -25.56
CA PHE A 11 12.99 -7.96 -25.83
C PHE A 11 11.53 -8.17 -25.39
N PRO A 12 10.76 -9.05 -26.07
CA PRO A 12 9.34 -9.24 -25.78
C PRO A 12 9.15 -10.07 -24.50
N ARG A 13 8.65 -9.42 -23.44
CA ARG A 13 8.13 -10.05 -22.22
C ARG A 13 6.82 -10.79 -22.55
N GLY A 14 6.90 -12.10 -22.77
CA GLY A 14 5.86 -12.87 -23.46
C GLY A 14 5.38 -14.13 -22.74
N ALA A 15 6.27 -14.91 -22.13
CA ALA A 15 6.00 -16.28 -21.67
C ALA A 15 6.54 -16.64 -20.27
N GLU A 16 7.13 -15.67 -19.58
CA GLU A 16 7.41 -15.71 -18.14
C GLU A 16 6.19 -16.12 -17.29
N GLN A 17 5.06 -15.42 -17.31
CA GLN A 17 3.98 -15.56 -18.32
C GLN A 17 3.46 -17.00 -18.64
N ALA A 18 3.60 -17.99 -17.71
CA ALA A 18 2.52 -18.96 -17.39
C ALA A 18 2.04 -19.17 -15.89
N ALA A 19 2.87 -19.12 -14.83
CA ALA A 19 2.41 -19.36 -13.43
C ALA A 19 2.78 -18.30 -12.35
N GLU A 20 3.83 -17.49 -12.54
CA GLU A 20 4.03 -16.19 -11.85
C GLU A 20 3.02 -15.11 -12.34
N LEU A 21 1.75 -15.50 -12.53
CA LEU A 21 0.77 -14.82 -13.42
C LEU A 21 -0.47 -14.34 -12.75
N HIS A 22 -0.68 -14.89 -11.58
CA HIS A 22 -1.57 -14.34 -10.60
C HIS A 22 -0.73 -13.42 -9.72
N LEU A 23 -1.36 -12.36 -9.22
CA LEU A 23 -0.66 -11.11 -8.92
C LEU A 23 0.35 -11.17 -7.75
N GLY A 24 0.45 -12.29 -7.03
CA GLY A 24 1.47 -12.55 -6.01
C GLY A 24 1.53 -11.45 -4.96
N ASP A 25 2.73 -10.95 -4.67
CA ASP A 25 2.97 -9.84 -3.74
C ASP A 25 2.21 -8.56 -4.12
N ARG A 26 1.94 -8.33 -5.42
CA ARG A 26 1.14 -7.18 -5.87
C ARG A 26 -0.34 -7.34 -5.50
N LEU A 27 -0.82 -8.57 -5.30
CA LEU A 27 -2.17 -8.83 -4.79
C LEU A 27 -2.26 -8.49 -3.31
N ALA A 28 -1.28 -8.94 -2.52
CA ALA A 28 -1.17 -8.61 -1.10
C ALA A 28 -1.09 -7.08 -0.90
N ALA A 29 -0.15 -6.41 -1.58
CA ALA A 29 -0.02 -4.95 -1.54
C ALA A 29 -1.30 -4.22 -2.00
N PHE A 30 -2.06 -4.78 -2.95
CA PHE A 30 -3.36 -4.22 -3.35
C PHE A 30 -4.44 -4.38 -2.26
N VAL A 31 -4.48 -5.52 -1.58
CA VAL A 31 -5.40 -5.79 -0.47
C VAL A 31 -5.04 -4.96 0.76
N ASP A 32 -3.75 -4.72 0.99
CA ASP A 32 -3.26 -3.91 2.09
C ASP A 32 -3.48 -2.41 1.87
N GLY A 33 -3.33 -1.94 0.63
CA GLY A 33 -3.56 -0.53 0.24
C GLY A 33 -2.30 0.19 -0.24
N GLU A 34 -1.17 -0.52 -0.30
CA GLU A 34 0.19 0.00 -0.50
C GLU A 34 0.55 0.29 -1.97
N LEU A 35 -0.38 0.08 -2.92
CA LEU A 35 -0.14 0.37 -4.33
C LEU A 35 -0.47 1.82 -4.70
N GLY A 36 0.53 2.51 -5.25
CA GLY A 36 0.34 3.75 -6.00
C GLY A 36 -0.61 3.59 -7.20
N HIS A 37 -1.18 4.71 -7.65
CA HIS A 37 -2.34 4.79 -8.55
C HIS A 37 -2.23 3.88 -9.79
N ASP A 38 -1.23 4.07 -10.65
CA ASP A 38 -1.05 3.31 -11.89
C ASP A 38 -0.94 1.79 -11.66
N SER A 39 -0.28 1.39 -10.56
CA SER A 39 -0.12 -0.01 -10.20
C SER A 39 -1.43 -0.63 -9.70
N ARG A 40 -2.22 0.16 -8.96
CA ARG A 40 -3.56 -0.23 -8.52
C ARG A 40 -4.52 -0.40 -9.71
N GLU A 41 -4.48 0.48 -10.70
CA GLU A 41 -5.31 0.36 -11.91
C GLU A 41 -4.98 -0.90 -12.73
N ARG A 42 -3.69 -1.22 -12.93
CA ARG A 42 -3.29 -2.46 -13.61
C ARG A 42 -3.76 -3.72 -12.87
N VAL A 43 -3.74 -3.70 -11.54
CA VAL A 43 -4.31 -4.79 -10.72
C VAL A 43 -5.83 -4.88 -10.90
N LEU A 44 -6.56 -3.77 -10.84
CA LEU A 44 -8.00 -3.74 -11.05
C LEU A 44 -8.41 -4.27 -12.43
N ALA A 45 -7.67 -3.91 -13.49
CA ALA A 45 -7.90 -4.41 -14.84
C ALA A 45 -7.71 -5.94 -14.94
N HIS A 46 -6.68 -6.49 -14.29
CA HIS A 46 -6.50 -7.94 -14.21
C HIS A 46 -7.59 -8.62 -13.36
N LEU A 47 -8.00 -8.01 -12.24
CA LEU A 47 -9.09 -8.53 -11.41
C LEU A 47 -10.44 -8.52 -12.13
N ALA A 48 -10.67 -7.65 -13.12
CA ALA A 48 -11.87 -7.70 -13.94
C ALA A 48 -11.92 -8.97 -14.83
N THR A 49 -10.78 -9.42 -15.35
CA THR A 49 -10.71 -10.54 -16.31
C THR A 49 -10.36 -11.89 -15.67
N CYS A 50 -9.63 -11.93 -14.56
CA CYS A 50 -9.18 -13.16 -13.92
C CYS A 50 -10.04 -13.55 -12.69
N PRO A 51 -10.91 -14.58 -12.77
CA PRO A 51 -11.67 -15.05 -11.61
C PRO A 51 -10.80 -15.69 -10.52
N GLN A 52 -9.62 -16.22 -10.85
CA GLN A 52 -8.71 -16.80 -9.88
C GLN A 52 -8.15 -15.72 -8.93
N CYS A 53 -7.54 -14.66 -9.45
CA CYS A 53 -7.06 -13.56 -8.61
C CYS A 53 -8.16 -12.85 -7.82
N ARG A 54 -9.42 -12.85 -8.30
CA ARG A 54 -10.55 -12.37 -7.49
C ARG A 54 -10.75 -13.21 -6.24
N ARG A 55 -10.78 -14.54 -6.36
CA ARG A 55 -10.90 -15.45 -5.20
C ARG A 55 -9.74 -15.28 -4.23
N GLU A 56 -8.51 -15.26 -4.75
CA GLU A 56 -7.30 -15.03 -3.95
C GLU A 56 -7.35 -13.69 -3.20
N ALA A 57 -7.79 -12.60 -3.86
CA ALA A 57 -7.97 -11.29 -3.21
C ALA A 57 -9.06 -11.31 -2.13
N ASP A 58 -10.16 -12.01 -2.36
CA ASP A 58 -11.26 -12.11 -1.40
C ASP A 58 -10.91 -13.00 -0.19
N GLU A 59 -10.09 -14.03 -0.38
CA GLU A 59 -9.48 -14.82 0.69
C GLU A 59 -8.51 -13.97 1.53
N GLN A 60 -7.60 -13.24 0.89
CA GLN A 60 -6.69 -12.29 1.58
C GLN A 60 -7.47 -11.22 2.35
N ARG A 61 -8.53 -10.64 1.76
CA ARG A 61 -9.42 -9.68 2.44
C ARG A 61 -10.12 -10.26 3.66
N ARG A 62 -10.57 -11.52 3.61
CA ARG A 62 -11.17 -12.20 4.77
C ARG A 62 -10.16 -12.31 5.91
N VAL A 63 -8.92 -12.71 5.62
CA VAL A 63 -7.84 -12.76 6.62
C VAL A 63 -7.54 -11.38 7.19
N LYS A 64 -7.38 -10.35 6.33
CA LYS A 64 -7.16 -8.96 6.75
C LYS A 64 -8.28 -8.45 7.65
N ASN A 65 -9.53 -8.73 7.33
CA ASN A 65 -10.69 -8.31 8.12
C ASN A 65 -10.73 -9.01 9.49
N VAL A 66 -10.41 -10.30 9.58
CA VAL A 66 -10.32 -11.02 10.85
C VAL A 66 -9.20 -10.45 11.73
N LEU A 67 -8.04 -10.15 11.14
CA LEU A 67 -6.91 -9.54 11.86
C LEU A 67 -7.22 -8.11 12.32
N ALA A 68 -7.86 -7.29 11.47
CA ALA A 68 -8.26 -5.93 11.81
C ALA A 68 -9.37 -5.85 12.87
N ALA A 69 -10.20 -6.88 12.98
CA ALA A 69 -11.23 -7.02 14.02
C ALA A 69 -10.68 -7.59 15.35
N ALA A 70 -9.47 -8.12 15.37
CA ALA A 70 -8.84 -8.63 16.58
C ALA A 70 -8.45 -7.47 17.50
N VAL A 71 -8.92 -7.51 18.75
CA VAL A 71 -8.46 -6.56 19.78
C VAL A 71 -7.01 -6.89 20.09
N GLY A 72 -6.09 -6.01 19.67
CA GLY A 72 -4.68 -6.12 20.01
C GLY A 72 -4.44 -6.03 21.53
N PRO A 73 -3.34 -6.58 22.05
CA PRO A 73 -2.99 -6.40 23.45
C PRO A 73 -2.83 -4.91 23.76
N GLY A 74 -3.31 -4.49 24.92
CA GLY A 74 -3.12 -3.12 25.39
C GLY A 74 -1.63 -2.76 25.48
N PRO A 75 -1.25 -1.48 25.34
CA PRO A 75 0.12 -1.04 25.54
C PRO A 75 0.59 -1.42 26.96
N SER A 76 1.86 -1.80 27.09
CA SER A 76 2.40 -2.23 28.39
C SER A 76 2.40 -1.08 29.40
N GLU A 77 2.13 -1.40 30.67
CA GLU A 77 2.08 -0.40 31.75
C GLU A 77 3.37 0.41 31.85
N GLY A 78 4.53 -0.24 31.66
CA GLY A 78 5.83 0.42 31.64
C GLY A 78 6.08 1.31 30.41
N LEU A 79 5.33 1.14 29.30
CA LEU A 79 5.33 2.09 28.19
C LEU A 79 4.40 3.28 28.51
N LEU A 80 3.19 3.00 28.99
CA LEU A 80 2.22 4.02 29.40
C LEU A 80 2.80 4.98 30.45
N ALA A 81 3.43 4.47 31.50
CA ALA A 81 4.05 5.27 32.56
C ALA A 81 5.17 6.18 32.03
N ARG A 82 5.93 5.73 31.02
CA ARG A 82 6.97 6.55 30.37
C ARG A 82 6.36 7.65 29.48
N LEU A 83 5.31 7.33 28.73
CA LEU A 83 4.59 8.30 27.89
C LEU A 83 3.92 9.39 28.74
N GLN A 84 3.32 9.01 29.88
CA GLN A 84 2.72 9.94 30.85
C GLN A 84 3.74 10.85 31.54
N GLY A 85 5.02 10.44 31.59
CA GLY A 85 6.12 11.23 32.14
C GLY A 85 6.84 12.14 31.14
N LEU A 86 6.45 12.13 29.86
CA LEU A 86 7.01 13.06 28.87
C LEU A 86 6.50 14.48 29.15
N PRO A 87 7.35 15.52 29.02
CA PRO A 87 6.87 16.89 29.04
C PRO A 87 5.91 17.09 27.85
N ALA A 88 4.83 17.83 28.07
CA ALA A 88 4.02 18.32 26.96
C ALA A 88 4.90 19.26 26.12
N GLY A 89 5.40 18.77 24.98
CA GLY A 89 6.06 19.62 24.00
C GLY A 89 5.07 20.68 23.50
N ASP A 90 5.57 21.86 23.15
CA ASP A 90 4.75 23.00 22.72
C ASP A 90 3.91 22.64 21.49
N VAL A 91 2.69 22.18 21.74
CA VAL A 91 1.62 22.05 20.74
C VAL A 91 1.04 23.42 20.47
N SER A 92 1.88 24.33 19.98
CA SER A 92 1.41 25.51 19.27
C SER A 92 0.43 25.02 18.20
N PRO A 93 -0.82 25.51 18.19
CA PRO A 93 -1.74 25.20 17.12
C PRO A 93 -1.05 25.52 15.80
N LEU A 94 -1.04 24.58 14.86
CA LEU A 94 -0.54 24.85 13.52
C LEU A 94 -1.35 26.02 12.97
N ASP A 95 -0.71 27.18 12.78
CA ASP A 95 -1.34 28.41 12.33
C ASP A 95 -1.98 28.20 10.96
N GLY A 96 -3.25 27.79 10.96
CA GLY A 96 -4.08 27.73 9.77
C GLY A 96 -4.28 29.16 9.27
N PRO A 97 -4.09 29.44 7.96
CA PRO A 97 -4.17 30.80 7.45
C PRO A 97 -5.54 31.40 7.74
N ALA A 98 -5.54 32.55 8.43
CA ALA A 98 -6.75 33.26 8.80
C ALA A 98 -7.59 33.54 7.55
N ARG A 99 -8.85 33.06 7.55
CA ARG A 99 -9.80 33.38 6.47
C ARG A 99 -10.19 34.86 6.61
N PRO A 100 -9.96 35.71 5.59
CA PRO A 100 -10.48 37.07 5.63
C PRO A 100 -12.02 37.01 5.54
N GLY A 101 -12.69 37.61 6.51
CA GLY A 101 -14.12 37.94 6.41
C GLY A 101 -14.28 39.29 5.70
N GLY A 102 -15.17 39.34 4.72
CA GLY A 102 -15.48 40.50 3.89
C GLY A 102 -16.44 40.12 2.77
#